data_AF-A0A976PF81-F1
#
_entry.id   AF-A0A976PF81-F1
#
_cell.length_a   1.000
_cell.length_b   1.000
_cell.length_c   1.000
_cell.angle_alpha   90.00
_cell.angle_beta   90.00
_cell.angle_gamma   90.00
#
_symmetry.space_group_name_H-M   'P 1'
#
loop_
_entity.id
_entity.type
_entity.pdbx_description
1 polymer ?
#
loop_
_entity_poly.entity_id
_entity_poly.type
_entity_poly.pdbx_seq_one_letter_code
_entity_poly.pdbx_strand_id
1 'polypeptide(L)'
;MKKLLAVLTLALLSQTAISSESVQTIVDDYYFLKTINKLEDKHDTCYPTSSCFKTACDSVGRFECDDQNEMDALRVACRGVWGGDCITQSKKFLHQFEYDDNEEMVDIVNSCRGLYDLQCVAYTCQRLGTFGCDDREEIIRVNRTCAGY
;
A
#
# COMPACT_ATOMS: atom_id res chain seq x y z
N MET A 1 -20.72 58.36 -6.39
CA MET A 1 -21.07 57.04 -5.84
C MET A 1 -20.92 55.94 -6.89
N LYS A 2 -19.69 55.61 -7.35
CA LYS A 2 -19.45 54.54 -8.36
C LYS A 2 -18.11 53.79 -8.24
N LYS A 3 -17.38 53.92 -7.12
CA LYS A 3 -16.03 53.32 -6.98
C LYS A 3 -15.88 52.24 -5.90
N LEU A 4 -16.97 51.80 -5.26
CA LEU A 4 -16.89 50.85 -4.13
C LEU A 4 -17.34 49.41 -4.43
N LEU A 5 -17.77 49.10 -5.66
CA LEU A 5 -18.38 47.79 -5.98
C LEU A 5 -17.47 46.81 -6.74
N ALA A 6 -16.21 47.17 -6.99
CA ALA A 6 -15.30 46.34 -7.81
C ALA A 6 -14.30 45.49 -7.00
N VAL A 7 -14.33 45.54 -5.67
CA VAL A 7 -13.35 44.82 -4.82
C VAL A 7 -13.96 43.55 -4.19
N LEU A 8 -15.28 43.34 -4.29
CA LEU A 8 -15.95 42.21 -3.64
C LEU A 8 -16.12 40.96 -4.52
N THR A 9 -15.60 40.96 -5.76
CA THR A 9 -15.76 39.84 -6.72
C THR A 9 -14.47 39.14 -7.12
N LEU A 10 -13.36 39.36 -6.37
CA LEU A 10 -12.06 38.72 -6.68
C LEU A 10 -11.53 37.80 -5.57
N ALA A 11 -12.39 37.31 -4.68
CA ALA A 11 -12.00 36.46 -3.54
C ALA A 11 -12.66 35.08 -3.51
N LEU A 12 -13.32 34.64 -4.59
CA LEU A 12 -14.06 33.36 -4.64
C LEU A 12 -13.56 32.38 -5.72
N LEU A 13 -12.32 32.53 -6.16
CA LEU A 13 -11.66 31.57 -7.05
C LEU A 13 -10.29 31.16 -6.49
N SER A 14 -10.21 30.89 -5.19
CA SER A 14 -9.17 29.98 -4.69
C SER A 14 -9.59 28.57 -5.07
N GLN A 15 -9.11 28.15 -6.23
CA GLN A 15 -9.21 26.82 -6.78
C GLN A 15 -8.70 25.82 -5.73
N THR A 16 -9.61 25.10 -5.07
CA THR A 16 -9.25 23.82 -4.43
C THR A 16 -9.24 22.77 -5.53
N ALA A 17 -8.26 22.87 -6.43
CA ALA A 17 -7.85 21.74 -7.23
C ALA A 17 -6.96 20.87 -6.33
N ILE A 18 -7.59 20.17 -5.39
CA ILE A 18 -6.97 18.99 -4.80
C ILE A 18 -7.06 17.95 -5.92
N SER A 19 -6.09 17.95 -6.83
CA SER A 19 -5.92 16.83 -7.74
C SER A 19 -5.59 15.64 -6.85
N SER A 20 -6.51 14.69 -6.71
CA SER A 20 -6.16 13.38 -6.19
C SER A 20 -5.09 12.83 -7.14
N GLU A 21 -3.82 12.93 -6.77
CA GLU A 21 -2.74 12.29 -7.53
C GLU A 21 -3.09 10.80 -7.62
N SER A 22 -3.08 10.26 -8.83
CA SER A 22 -3.35 8.85 -9.01
C SER A 22 -2.20 8.04 -8.42
N VAL A 23 -2.49 6.84 -7.89
CA VAL A 23 -1.48 5.91 -7.38
C VAL A 23 -0.33 5.73 -8.39
N GLN A 24 -0.67 5.59 -9.68
CA GLN A 24 0.32 5.47 -10.76
C GLN A 24 1.28 6.65 -10.81
N THR A 25 0.78 7.88 -10.73
CA THR A 25 1.60 9.09 -10.79
C THR A 25 2.61 9.14 -9.65
N ILE A 26 2.19 8.75 -8.44
CA ILE A 26 3.06 8.74 -7.26
C ILE A 26 4.13 7.65 -7.36
N VAL A 27 3.76 6.48 -7.88
CA VAL A 27 4.70 5.38 -8.14
C VAL A 27 5.72 5.75 -9.22
N ASP A 28 5.29 6.41 -10.29
CA ASP A 28 6.18 6.92 -11.34
C ASP A 28 7.17 7.96 -10.78
N ASP A 29 6.68 8.88 -9.95
CA ASP A 29 7.51 9.86 -9.23
C ASP A 29 8.54 9.18 -8.32
N TYR A 30 8.14 8.14 -7.59
CA TYR A 30 9.04 7.35 -6.75
C TYR A 30 10.19 6.75 -7.57
N TYR A 31 9.89 6.05 -8.66
CA TYR A 31 10.92 5.41 -9.48
C TYR A 31 11.81 6.42 -10.23
N PHE A 32 11.26 7.57 -10.63
CA PHE A 32 12.02 8.69 -11.17
C PHE A 32 13.02 9.24 -10.14
N LEU A 33 12.57 9.51 -8.92
CA LEU A 33 13.43 10.01 -7.84
C LEU A 33 14.47 8.98 -7.38
N LYS A 34 14.10 7.70 -7.31
CA LYS A 34 15.02 6.59 -7.00
C LYS A 34 16.18 6.55 -8.01
N THR A 35 15.88 6.76 -9.29
CA THR A 35 16.86 6.79 -10.38
C THR A 35 17.82 7.98 -10.27
N ILE A 36 17.30 9.18 -9.98
CA ILE A 36 18.10 10.41 -9.88
C ILE A 36 19.01 10.38 -8.67
N ASN A 37 18.48 9.99 -7.51
CA ASN A 37 19.21 10.14 -6.26
C ASN A 37 20.28 9.08 -6.05
N LYS A 38 20.34 8.04 -6.91
CA LYS A 38 21.28 6.91 -6.78
C LYS A 38 21.43 6.50 -5.31
N LEU A 39 20.31 6.48 -4.58
CA LEU A 39 20.31 6.19 -3.16
C LEU A 39 21.00 4.84 -3.03
N GLU A 40 22.13 4.81 -2.32
CA GLU A 40 22.79 3.56 -1.97
C GLU A 40 21.77 2.75 -1.18
N ASP A 41 21.12 1.83 -1.88
CA ASP A 41 20.10 0.95 -1.32
C ASP A 41 20.85 -0.07 -0.45
N LYS A 42 21.18 0.35 0.77
CA LYS A 42 21.95 -0.45 1.74
C LYS A 42 21.06 -1.45 2.48
N HIS A 43 19.99 -1.89 1.84
CA HIS A 43 19.09 -2.92 2.34
C HIS A 43 18.98 -4.08 1.34
N ASP A 44 20.15 -4.62 0.99
CA ASP A 44 20.27 -5.88 0.26
C ASP A 44 20.02 -7.05 1.22
N THR A 45 18.83 -7.12 1.80
CA THR A 45 18.34 -8.32 2.50
C THR A 45 17.48 -9.09 1.52
N CYS A 46 18.11 -9.65 0.48
CA CYS A 46 17.47 -10.62 -0.42
C CYS A 46 16.94 -11.86 0.33
N TYR A 47 17.27 -12.00 1.62
CA TYR A 47 16.75 -13.02 2.50
C TYR A 47 15.58 -12.49 3.32
N PRO A 48 14.39 -13.07 3.16
CA PRO A 48 13.21 -12.65 3.91
C PRO A 48 13.40 -12.99 5.39
N THR A 49 12.99 -12.08 6.26
CA THR A 49 13.14 -12.25 7.72
C THR A 49 12.14 -13.25 8.30
N SER A 50 11.04 -13.50 7.57
CA SER A 50 9.97 -14.43 7.93
C SER A 50 9.37 -15.11 6.69
N SER A 51 8.63 -16.21 6.88
CA SER A 51 7.87 -16.84 5.78
C SER A 51 6.53 -16.13 5.56
N CYS A 52 6.07 -16.07 4.30
CA CYS A 52 4.75 -15.53 3.95
C CYS A 52 3.64 -16.20 4.76
N PHE A 53 3.59 -17.53 4.74
CA PHE A 53 2.53 -18.30 5.41
C PHE A 53 2.51 -18.07 6.92
N LYS A 54 3.67 -18.12 7.59
CA LYS A 54 3.73 -17.87 9.03
C LYS A 54 3.27 -16.45 9.35
N THR A 55 3.74 -15.46 8.59
CA THR A 55 3.38 -14.06 8.82
C THR A 55 1.89 -13.80 8.61
N ALA A 56 1.29 -14.41 7.57
CA ALA A 56 -0.14 -14.35 7.34
C ALA A 56 -0.93 -14.94 8.52
N CYS A 57 -0.61 -16.16 8.95
CA CYS A 57 -1.29 -16.81 10.08
C CYS A 57 -1.05 -16.10 11.43
N ASP A 58 0.13 -15.51 11.65
CA ASP A 58 0.40 -14.69 12.84
C ASP A 58 -0.36 -13.34 12.80
N SER A 59 -0.85 -12.92 11.62
CA SER A 59 -1.48 -11.63 11.41
C SER A 59 -3.00 -11.64 11.56
N VAL A 60 -3.62 -12.78 11.27
CA VAL A 60 -5.06 -12.99 11.44
C VAL A 60 -5.40 -13.36 12.88
N GLY A 61 -6.70 -13.36 13.22
CA GLY A 61 -7.17 -13.78 14.54
C GLY A 61 -6.77 -15.23 14.87
N ARG A 62 -6.80 -15.61 16.16
CA ARG A 62 -6.42 -16.98 16.59
C ARG A 62 -7.33 -18.09 16.07
N PHE A 63 -8.51 -17.72 15.57
CA PHE A 63 -9.50 -18.62 15.00
C PHE A 63 -9.42 -18.65 13.47
N GLU A 64 -8.51 -17.87 12.89
CA GLU A 64 -8.24 -17.83 11.46
C GLU A 64 -6.88 -18.50 11.26
N CYS A 65 -6.77 -19.40 10.28
CA CYS A 65 -5.63 -20.31 10.15
C CYS A 65 -5.61 -21.40 11.25
N ASP A 66 -6.77 -21.92 11.61
CA ASP A 66 -6.92 -23.09 12.47
C ASP A 66 -7.54 -24.32 11.76
N ASP A 67 -8.14 -24.12 10.59
CA ASP A 67 -8.65 -25.18 9.74
C ASP A 67 -7.80 -25.44 8.48
N GLN A 68 -7.91 -26.66 7.96
CA GLN A 68 -7.09 -27.11 6.83
C GLN A 68 -7.37 -26.33 5.54
N ASN A 69 -8.62 -25.91 5.29
CA ASN A 69 -9.00 -25.18 4.09
C ASN A 69 -8.44 -23.75 4.12
N GLU A 70 -8.56 -23.06 5.25
CA GLU A 70 -7.97 -21.75 5.51
C GLU A 70 -6.45 -21.76 5.34
N MET A 71 -5.79 -22.76 5.92
CA MET A 71 -4.36 -22.93 5.81
C MET A 71 -3.94 -23.19 4.36
N ASP A 72 -4.70 -23.99 3.61
CA ASP A 72 -4.39 -24.28 2.21
C ASP A 72 -4.66 -23.08 1.29
N ALA A 73 -5.70 -22.30 1.56
CA ALA A 73 -5.95 -21.04 0.87
C ALA A 73 -4.77 -20.06 1.02
N LEU A 74 -4.28 -19.86 2.25
CA LEU A 74 -3.10 -19.02 2.51
C LEU A 74 -1.82 -19.58 1.88
N ARG A 75 -1.60 -20.89 1.91
CA ARG A 75 -0.44 -21.52 1.24
C ARG A 75 -0.47 -21.29 -0.26
N VAL A 76 -1.64 -21.42 -0.89
CA VAL A 76 -1.82 -21.15 -2.32
C VAL A 76 -1.60 -19.66 -2.60
N ALA A 77 -2.17 -18.76 -1.79
CA ALA A 77 -1.98 -17.32 -1.91
C ALA A 77 -0.49 -16.95 -1.86
N CYS A 78 0.26 -17.50 -0.90
CA CYS A 78 1.69 -17.28 -0.70
C CYS A 78 2.60 -17.78 -1.82
N ARG A 79 2.09 -18.50 -2.83
CA ARG A 79 2.91 -18.88 -3.99
C ARG A 79 3.35 -17.64 -4.76
N GLY A 80 4.66 -17.49 -4.93
CA GLY A 80 5.25 -16.32 -5.61
C GLY A 80 5.35 -15.06 -4.75
N VAL A 81 5.08 -15.14 -3.44
CA VAL A 81 5.30 -14.06 -2.48
C VAL A 81 6.61 -14.29 -1.74
N TRP A 82 7.50 -13.30 -1.76
CA TRP A 82 8.81 -13.39 -1.13
C TRP A 82 8.77 -12.89 0.31
N GLY A 83 8.79 -13.81 1.28
CA GLY A 83 8.78 -13.48 2.70
C GLY A 83 7.44 -12.98 3.25
N GLY A 84 7.45 -12.44 4.48
CA GLY A 84 6.29 -11.81 5.11
C GLY A 84 6.35 -10.27 5.17
N ASP A 85 7.40 -9.66 4.61
CA ASP A 85 7.67 -8.23 4.77
C ASP A 85 6.62 -7.37 4.06
N CYS A 86 6.10 -7.81 2.90
CA CYS A 86 4.99 -7.13 2.23
C CYS A 86 3.72 -7.10 3.10
N ILE A 87 3.30 -8.25 3.65
CA ILE A 87 2.14 -8.33 4.55
C ILE A 87 2.33 -7.38 5.74
N THR A 88 3.52 -7.43 6.34
CA THR A 88 3.89 -6.57 7.46
C THR A 88 3.83 -5.09 7.08
N GLN A 89 4.28 -4.72 5.88
CA GLN A 89 4.26 -3.35 5.39
C GLN A 89 2.82 -2.86 5.11
N SER A 90 1.98 -3.67 4.47
CA SER A 90 0.57 -3.34 4.20
C SER A 90 -0.20 -3.09 5.49
N LYS A 91 -0.05 -3.98 6.48
CA LYS A 91 -0.70 -3.85 7.80
C LYS A 91 -0.33 -2.60 8.59
N LYS A 92 0.76 -1.90 8.25
CA LYS A 92 1.11 -0.63 8.93
C LYS A 92 0.14 0.49 8.61
N PHE A 93 -0.57 0.40 7.49
CA PHE A 93 -1.52 1.42 7.05
C PHE A 93 -2.97 1.00 7.29
N LEU A 94 -3.22 -0.30 7.39
CA LEU A 94 -4.55 -0.85 7.64
C LEU A 94 -4.91 -0.89 9.12
N HIS A 95 -6.19 -0.67 9.39
CA HIS A 95 -6.80 -1.09 10.65
C HIS A 95 -6.95 -2.62 10.72
N GLN A 96 -7.02 -3.18 11.93
CA GLN A 96 -7.07 -4.63 12.11
C GLN A 96 -8.26 -5.30 11.40
N PHE A 97 -9.42 -4.63 11.33
CA PHE A 97 -10.63 -5.14 10.68
C PHE A 97 -10.52 -5.25 9.15
N GLU A 98 -9.43 -4.75 8.55
CA GLU A 98 -9.18 -4.88 7.11
C GLU A 98 -8.40 -6.14 6.76
N TYR A 99 -7.99 -6.92 7.78
CA TYR A 99 -7.17 -8.12 7.64
C TYR A 99 -7.41 -9.15 8.75
N ASP A 100 -8.54 -9.08 9.47
CA ASP A 100 -8.77 -9.96 10.63
C ASP A 100 -9.41 -11.29 10.28
N ASP A 101 -9.81 -11.50 9.03
CA ASP A 101 -10.27 -12.79 8.50
C ASP A 101 -9.33 -13.42 7.44
N ASN A 102 -9.55 -14.70 7.15
CA ASN A 102 -8.76 -15.46 6.18
C ASN A 102 -8.87 -14.93 4.73
N GLU A 103 -10.06 -14.52 4.29
CA GLU A 103 -10.32 -14.06 2.92
C GLU A 103 -9.60 -12.74 2.64
N GLU A 104 -9.68 -11.81 3.58
CA GLU A 104 -8.99 -10.52 3.57
C GLU A 104 -7.47 -10.69 3.55
N MET A 105 -6.96 -11.60 4.39
CA MET A 105 -5.53 -11.92 4.39
C MET A 105 -5.10 -12.55 3.07
N VAL A 106 -5.91 -13.43 2.48
CA VAL A 106 -5.63 -14.01 1.15
C VAL A 106 -5.53 -12.91 0.09
N ASP A 107 -6.41 -11.91 0.12
CA ASP A 107 -6.38 -10.78 -0.81
C ASP A 107 -5.12 -9.93 -0.66
N ILE A 108 -4.75 -9.60 0.58
CA ILE A 108 -3.50 -8.89 0.88
C ILE A 108 -2.30 -9.70 0.40
N VAL A 109 -2.22 -10.99 0.73
CA VAL A 109 -1.13 -11.87 0.30
C VAL A 109 -1.05 -11.95 -1.22
N ASN A 110 -2.18 -12.09 -1.92
CA ASN A 110 -2.21 -12.13 -3.39
C ASN A 110 -1.68 -10.82 -4.00
N SER A 111 -1.93 -9.68 -3.38
CA SER A 111 -1.41 -8.37 -3.84
C SER A 111 0.11 -8.24 -3.69
N CYS A 112 0.74 -9.03 -2.81
CA CYS A 112 2.18 -9.02 -2.57
C CYS A 112 3.01 -9.75 -3.65
N ARG A 113 2.38 -10.41 -4.63
CA ARG A 113 3.12 -11.14 -5.68
C ARG A 113 3.91 -10.18 -6.56
N GLY A 114 5.19 -10.48 -6.74
CA GLY A 114 6.09 -9.65 -7.55
C GLY A 114 6.48 -8.30 -6.91
N LEU A 115 6.01 -8.02 -5.69
CA LEU A 115 6.37 -6.80 -4.97
C LEU A 115 7.69 -6.98 -4.23
N TYR A 116 8.77 -6.47 -4.81
CA TYR A 116 10.11 -6.50 -4.20
C TYR A 116 10.52 -5.18 -3.56
N ASP A 117 9.97 -4.05 -4.03
CA ASP A 117 10.31 -2.72 -3.53
C ASP A 117 9.25 -2.22 -2.53
N LEU A 118 9.43 -2.58 -1.25
CA LEU A 118 8.53 -2.13 -0.18
C LEU A 118 8.63 -0.63 0.11
N GLN A 119 9.71 0.03 -0.32
CA GLN A 119 9.85 1.48 -0.18
C GLN A 119 8.92 2.20 -1.15
N CYS A 120 8.61 1.62 -2.31
CA CYS A 120 7.56 2.13 -3.20
C CYS A 120 6.21 2.23 -2.48
N VAL A 121 5.80 1.17 -1.75
CA VAL A 121 4.53 1.15 -1.01
C VAL A 121 4.55 2.19 0.11
N ALA A 122 5.63 2.22 0.89
CA ALA A 122 5.79 3.17 1.99
C ALA A 122 5.73 4.62 1.51
N TYR A 123 6.46 4.95 0.45
CA TYR A 123 6.47 6.28 -0.15
C TYR A 123 5.08 6.65 -0.69
N THR A 124 4.45 5.72 -1.41
CA THR A 124 3.14 5.95 -2.03
C THR A 124 2.08 6.24 -0.98
N CYS A 125 1.97 5.41 0.06
CA CYS A 125 1.00 5.61 1.12
C CYS A 125 1.25 6.90 1.93
N GLN A 126 2.52 7.26 2.17
CA GLN A 126 2.85 8.53 2.81
C GLN A 126 2.40 9.73 1.98
N ARG A 127 2.48 9.65 0.65
CA ARG A 127 2.14 10.74 -0.26
C ARG A 127 0.64 10.88 -0.48
N LEU A 128 -0.09 9.77 -0.55
CA LEU A 128 -1.55 9.73 -0.58
C LEU A 128 -2.17 10.28 0.72
N GLY A 129 -1.45 10.13 1.84
CA GLY A 129 -1.89 10.60 3.14
C GLY A 129 -2.76 9.58 3.86
N THR A 130 -3.41 10.01 4.95
CA THR A 130 -4.12 9.12 5.87
C THR A 130 -5.23 8.30 5.23
N PHE A 131 -5.85 8.78 4.14
CA PHE A 131 -7.06 8.20 3.54
C PHE A 131 -6.82 7.55 2.18
N GLY A 132 -5.58 7.20 1.83
CA GLY A 132 -5.30 6.57 0.53
C GLY A 132 -4.59 5.22 0.63
N CYS A 133 -4.49 4.69 1.86
CA CYS A 133 -4.02 3.36 2.18
C CYS A 133 -4.65 2.83 3.48
N ASP A 134 -5.77 3.41 3.93
CA ASP A 134 -6.41 3.02 5.20
C ASP A 134 -7.45 1.90 5.03
N ASP A 135 -7.84 1.59 3.79
CA ASP A 135 -8.65 0.41 3.47
C ASP A 135 -7.89 -0.65 2.64
N ARG A 136 -8.40 -1.88 2.67
CA ARG A 136 -7.81 -3.02 1.99
C ARG A 136 -7.73 -2.85 0.47
N GLU A 137 -8.73 -2.27 -0.18
CA GLU A 137 -8.74 -2.12 -1.64
C GLU A 137 -7.65 -1.14 -2.11
N GLU A 138 -7.42 -0.08 -1.35
CA GLU A 138 -6.38 0.91 -1.59
C GLU A 138 -4.99 0.32 -1.46
N ILE A 139 -4.71 -0.42 -0.37
CA ILE A 139 -3.39 -1.03 -0.21
C ILE A 139 -3.12 -2.11 -1.26
N ILE A 140 -4.14 -2.87 -1.68
CA ILE A 140 -4.04 -3.84 -2.77
C ILE A 140 -3.69 -3.13 -4.07
N ARG A 141 -4.32 -2.00 -4.35
CA ARG A 141 -4.04 -1.17 -5.53
C ARG A 141 -2.59 -0.68 -5.51
N VAL A 142 -2.13 -0.13 -4.39
CA VAL A 142 -0.75 0.35 -4.23
C VAL A 142 0.26 -0.79 -4.39
N ASN A 143 0.03 -1.94 -3.75
CA ASN A 143 0.91 -3.10 -3.87
C ASN A 143 1.05 -3.56 -5.33
N ARG A 144 -0.06 -3.66 -6.06
CA ARG A 144 -0.07 -4.06 -7.48
C ARG A 144 0.67 -3.05 -8.35
N THR A 145 0.41 -1.76 -8.18
CA THR A 145 1.09 -0.71 -8.96
C THR A 145 2.59 -0.68 -8.67
N CYS A 146 3.00 -0.84 -7.40
CA CYS A 146 4.41 -0.92 -7.03
C CYS A 146 5.11 -2.19 -7.55
N ALA A 147 4.37 -3.29 -7.72
CA ALA A 147 4.86 -4.52 -8.35
C ALA A 147 4.90 -4.43 -9.90
N GLY A 148 4.38 -3.35 -10.49
CA GLY A 148 4.38 -3.11 -11.94
C GLY A 148 3.17 -3.68 -12.69
N TYR A 149 2.03 -3.86 -12.01
CA TYR A 149 0.76 -4.31 -12.59
C TYR A 149 -0.26 -3.19 -12.74
#